data_AF-A0A7C0TXJ3-F1
#
_entry.id   AF-A0A7C0TXJ3-F1
#
_cell.length_a   1.000
_cell.length_b   1.000
_cell.length_c   1.000
_cell.angle_alpha   90.00
_cell.angle_beta   90.00
_cell.angle_gamma   90.00
#
_symmetry.space_group_name_H-M   'P 1'
#
loop_
_entity.id
_entity.type
_entity.pdbx_description
1 polymer ?
#
loop_
_entity_poly.entity_id
_entity_poly.type
_entity_poly.pdbx_seq_one_letter_code
_entity_poly.pdbx_strand_id
1 'polypeptide(L)' 'MRLVTVKIPEIYLEGIDELVKLGRYSSRSEVIRTAIRDLLRRELWLAKTEREVKPPIEFPNFIRRYTIKRIRIS' A
#
# COMPACT_ATOMS: atom_id res chain seq x y z
N MET A 1 4.11 1.27 11.53
CA MET A 1 3.41 1.90 10.39
C MET A 1 3.82 3.37 10.30
N ARG A 2 3.83 3.97 9.11
CA ARG A 2 4.02 5.42 8.92
C ARG A 2 2.68 6.05 8.56
N LEU A 3 2.39 7.25 9.07
CA LEU A 3 1.19 8.01 8.71
C LEU A 3 1.37 8.58 7.30
N VAL A 4 0.38 8.38 6.43
CA VAL A 4 0.35 8.92 5.06
C VAL A 4 -1.00 9.61 4.88
N THR A 5 -0.97 10.87 4.44
CA THR A 5 -2.17 11.63 4.10
C THR A 5 -2.31 11.67 2.58
N VAL A 6 -3.49 11.28 2.08
CA VAL A 6 -3.80 11.30 0.65
C VAL A 6 -5.07 12.12 0.41
N LYS A 7 -5.15 12.80 -0.73
CA LYS A 7 -6.38 13.44 -1.19
C LYS A 7 -7.13 12.46 -2.07
N ILE A 8 -8.40 12.23 -1.77
CA ILE A 8 -9.28 11.32 -2.51
C ILE A 8 -10.65 11.98 -2.67
N PRO A 9 -11.31 11.82 -3.83
CA PRO A 9 -12.69 12.25 -4.03
C PRO A 9 -13.66 11.65 -3.01
N GLU A 10 -14.71 12.40 -2.68
CA GLU A 10 -15.70 12.07 -1.65
C GLU A 10 -16.44 10.76 -1.94
N ILE A 11 -16.79 10.53 -3.21
CA ILE A 11 -17.47 9.30 -3.65
C ILE A 11 -16.70 8.02 -3.31
N TYR A 12 -15.37 8.05 -3.35
CA TYR A 12 -14.56 6.89 -2.96
C TYR A 12 -14.50 6.74 -1.45
N LEU A 13 -14.55 7.84 -0.69
CA LEU A 13 -14.58 7.80 0.76
C LEU A 13 -15.88 7.17 1.25
N GLU A 14 -17.02 7.53 0.65
CA GLU A 14 -18.32 6.93 0.93
C GLU A 14 -18.32 5.41 0.69
N GLY A 15 -17.80 4.97 -0.46
CA GLY A 15 -17.68 3.54 -0.74
C GLY A 15 -16.79 2.79 0.26
N ILE A 16 -15.70 3.42 0.74
CA ILE A 16 -14.87 2.85 1.80
C ILE A 16 -15.65 2.78 3.13
N ASP A 17 -16.42 3.81 3.46
CA ASP A 17 -17.21 3.85 4.69
C ASP A 17 -18.32 2.79 4.70
N GLU A 18 -18.95 2.51 3.55
CA GLU A 18 -19.89 1.40 3.42
C GLU A 18 -19.22 0.04 3.70
N LEU A 19 -18.02 -0.19 3.16
CA LEU A 19 -17.27 -1.43 3.42
C LEU A 19 -16.95 -1.63 4.90
N VAL A 20 -16.70 -0.54 5.63
CA VAL A 20 -16.49 -0.56 7.08
C VAL A 20 -17.80 -0.78 7.82
N LYS A 21 -18.89 -0.10 7.42
CA LYS A 21 -20.24 -0.28 8.01
C LYS A 21 -20.75 -1.72 7.89
N LEU A 22 -20.43 -2.38 6.77
CA LEU A 22 -20.75 -3.79 6.55
C LEU A 22 -19.94 -4.75 7.43
N GLY A 23 -19.00 -4.25 8.25
CA GLY A 23 -18.18 -5.05 9.15
C GLY A 23 -17.12 -5.91 8.46
N ARG A 24 -16.91 -5.73 7.14
CA ARG A 24 -15.89 -6.48 6.38
C ARG A 24 -14.47 -6.03 6.71
N TYR A 25 -14.31 -4.80 7.18
CA TYR A 25 -13.04 -4.22 7.56
C TYR A 25 -13.19 -3.42 8.86
N SER A 26 -12.17 -3.44 9.70
CA SER A 26 -12.20 -2.79 11.02
C SER A 26 -12.03 -1.28 10.93
N SER A 27 -11.44 -0.77 9.85
CA SER A 27 -11.22 0.67 9.66
C SER A 27 -10.99 1.05 8.19
N ARG A 28 -11.25 2.31 7.84
CA ARG A 28 -10.92 2.88 6.52
C ARG A 28 -9.46 2.64 6.13
N SER A 29 -8.56 2.79 7.09
CA SER A 29 -7.13 2.58 6.90
C SER A 29 -6.79 1.12 6.57
N GLU A 30 -7.56 0.16 7.06
CA GLU A 30 -7.41 -1.26 6.74
C GLU A 30 -7.86 -1.57 5.31
N VAL A 31 -8.98 -0.99 4.87
CA VAL A 31 -9.47 -1.09 3.49
C VAL A 31 -8.40 -0.60 2.53
N ILE A 32 -7.88 0.61 2.77
CA ILE A 32 -6.87 1.24 1.90
C ILE A 32 -5.58 0.41 1.87
N ARG A 33 -5.11 -0.08 3.02
CA ARG A 33 -3.90 -0.93 3.06
C ARG A 33 -4.09 -2.25 2.32
N THR A 34 -5.27 -2.85 2.40
CA THR A 34 -5.59 -4.11 1.71
C THR A 34 -5.67 -3.89 0.21
N ALA A 35 -6.36 -2.84 -0.23
CA ALA A 35 -6.41 -2.47 -1.65
C ALA A 35 -5.01 -2.21 -2.24
N ILE A 36 -4.15 -1.47 -1.53
CA ILE A 36 -2.77 -1.22 -1.96
C ILE A 36 -1.98 -2.53 -2.00
N ARG A 37 -2.12 -3.40 -1.00
CA ARG A 37 -1.44 -4.70 -0.96
C ARG A 37 -1.83 -5.55 -2.16
N ASP A 38 -3.13 -5.67 -2.44
CA ASP A 38 -3.64 -6.51 -3.52
C ASP A 38 -3.23 -5.96 -4.88
N LEU A 39 -3.26 -4.63 -5.05
CA LEU A 39 -2.74 -3.96 -6.23
C LEU A 39 -1.26 -4.28 -6.45
N LEU A 40 -0.41 -4.09 -5.43
CA LEU A 40 1.02 -4.38 -5.52
C LEU A 40 1.30 -5.87 -5.78
N ARG A 41 0.53 -6.75 -5.15
CA ARG A 41 0.58 -8.21 -5.35
C ARG A 41 0.29 -8.56 -6.81
N ARG A 42 -0.75 -7.98 -7.41
CA ARG A 42 -1.11 -8.22 -8.81
C ARG A 42 -0.02 -7.70 -9.74
N GLU A 43 0.33 -6.43 -9.64
CA GLU A 43 1.27 -5.81 -10.58
C GLU A 43 2.70 -6.35 -10.46
N LEU A 44 3.22 -6.54 -9.24
CA LEU A 44 4.61 -6.96 -9.04
C LEU A 44 4.82 -8.47 -9.16
N TRP A 45 3.83 -9.31 -8.81
CA TRP A 45 3.98 -10.77 -8.97
C TRP A 45 3.57 -11.28 -10.35
N LEU A 46 2.61 -10.65 -11.05
CA LEU A 46 2.34 -11.01 -12.46
C LEU A 46 3.52 -10.66 -13.36
N ALA A 47 4.22 -9.55 -13.10
CA ALA A 47 5.48 -9.22 -13.77
C ALA A 47 6.62 -10.22 -13.50
N LYS A 48 6.48 -11.08 -12.46
CA LYS A 48 7.50 -12.05 -12.06
C LYS A 48 7.26 -13.46 -12.60
N THR A 49 6.09 -13.74 -13.20
CA THR A 49 5.75 -15.10 -13.66
C THR A 49 6.42 -15.51 -14.98
N GLU A 50 7.30 -14.68 -15.55
CA GLU A 50 8.23 -15.12 -16.61
C GLU A 50 9.67 -15.30 -16.12
N ARG A 51 10.04 -14.89 -14.90
CA ARG A 51 11.41 -15.06 -14.38
C ARG A 51 11.44 -15.32 -12.87
N GLU A 52 11.69 -16.60 -12.56
CA GLU A 52 12.18 -17.15 -11.29
C GLU A 52 11.21 -17.29 -10.10
N VAL A 53 10.85 -18.56 -9.85
CA VAL A 53 10.51 -19.09 -8.53
C VAL A 53 11.63 -18.74 -7.54
N LYS A 54 11.32 -17.96 -6.51
CA LYS A 54 12.19 -17.81 -5.33
C LYS A 54 11.33 -17.85 -4.06
N PRO A 55 11.70 -18.66 -3.04
CA PRO A 55 10.92 -18.92 -1.83
C PRO A 55 10.88 -17.69 -0.90
N PRO A 56 10.16 -17.71 0.24
CA PRO A 56 9.54 -16.52 0.84
C PRO A 56 10.60 -15.51 1.29
N ILE A 57 10.57 -14.32 0.69
CA ILE A 57 11.57 -13.29 0.91
C ILE A 57 11.20 -12.51 2.18
N GLU A 58 11.97 -12.74 3.24
CA GLU A 58 12.17 -11.82 4.38
C GLU A 58 12.35 -10.38 3.86
N PHE A 59 11.55 -9.43 4.37
CA PHE A 59 11.60 -8.04 3.94
C PHE A 59 13.02 -7.45 4.06
N PRO A 60 13.72 -7.13 2.94
CA PRO A 60 15.08 -6.60 3.01
C PRO A 60 15.13 -5.11 3.37
N ASN A 61 16.27 -4.71 3.93
CA ASN A 61 16.65 -3.42 4.54
C ASN A 61 16.47 -2.11 3.72
N PHE A 62 15.71 -2.10 2.61
CA PHE A 62 15.57 -0.96 1.71
C PHE A 62 14.78 0.22 2.31
N ILE A 63 14.04 0.01 3.40
CA ILE A 63 13.32 1.10 4.10
C ILE A 63 14.28 2.12 4.73
N ARG A 64 15.60 1.86 4.82
CA ARG A 64 16.60 2.83 5.31
C ARG A 64 16.87 4.02 4.38
N ARG A 65 16.52 3.98 3.08
CA ARG A 65 16.97 5.00 2.11
C ARG A 65 16.04 6.21 1.93
N TYR A 66 14.80 6.15 2.44
CA TYR A 66 13.85 7.27 2.31
C TYR A 66 14.01 8.35 3.39
N THR A 67 15.05 8.26 4.23
CA THR A 67 15.34 9.22 5.30
C THR A 67 16.39 10.29 4.93
N ILE A 68 17.03 10.22 3.77
CA ILE A 68 18.05 11.20 3.36
C ILE A 68 17.70 11.70 1.96
N LYS A 69 16.88 12.76 1.88
CA LYS A 69 16.84 13.77 0.79
C LYS A 69 15.64 14.71 0.96
N ARG A 70 15.46 15.24 2.17
CA ARG A 70 15.18 16.68 2.33
C ARG A 70 16.58 17.27 2.28
N ILE A 71 17.00 18.02 1.26
CA ILE A 71 16.78 19.46 1.18
C ILE A 71 17.52 19.93 -0.09
N ARG A 72 16.81 20.69 -0.94
CA ARG A 72 17.40 21.62 -1.91
C ARG A 72 17.51 22.96 -1.17
N ILE A 73 18.71 23.44 -0.92
CA ILE A 73 19.01 24.84 -0.57
C ILE A 73 20.08 25.28 -1.57
N SER A 74 19.82 26.39 -2.25
CA SER A 74 20.82 27.18 -2.97
C SER A 74 21.70 27.92 -1.97
#